data_AF-A0A959NV14-F1
#
_entry.id   AF-A0A959NV14-F1
#
_cell.length_a   1.000
_cell.length_b   1.000
_cell.length_c   1.000
_cell.angle_alpha   90.00
_cell.angle_beta   90.00
_cell.angle_gamma   90.00
#
_symmetry.space_group_name_H-M   'P 1'
#
loop_
_entity.id
_entity.type
_entity.pdbx_description
1 polymer ?
#
loop_
_entity_poly.entity_id
_entity_poly.type
_entity_poly.pdbx_seq_one_letter_code
_entity_poly.pdbx_strand_id
1 'polypeptide(L)'
;RYYDLREEISYENNIITTGSMNEEGQIGAVGGEIIRTKVITAFYSKANKFIVPLDDLNSAKEVLNTLLEKFPKRKLVIIPMQNINDVINRRDIVGIEKQNIVRWGSKKLIKNKIAVSLTIILAAVLLSFYYVNQDKNPASIEMVDGKIFIKNKVNKVLWSKDYSACTEKILNVVSSYLYNKCRIIDIDNDGKNEVLVALSENSSNLFLYNSIGEVIWEYNHIDSLGTSDEKFTGQFGIHGIIDTIHANGKIELLIYFQHYNYYPTGIAKLDLLTGEKISDVLWHPGAIGGAVLVDWNKDGKKEIIAGGASNGMHKAYLFSIDHDKLSGTFPTSENYTFINKQLSEFNNYILFSQTDYGQHFFPKYNAVLGVPEIVNQYLSIGVFEGKANLLEADFSYGIRFNNMLVPVQTVIGDKFVVFRDKLINDGILNPPYTDAPEFHDSILNGIEYWNGKKFVNYFNP
;
A
#
# COMPACT_ATOMS: atom_id res chain seq x y z
N ARG A 1 17.03 7.09 -54.68
CA ARG A 1 17.01 8.04 -53.55
C ARG A 1 15.89 9.06 -53.83
N TYR A 2 14.72 8.92 -53.22
CA TYR A 2 13.69 9.95 -53.32
C TYR A 2 14.11 11.11 -52.39
N TYR A 3 14.24 12.30 -52.96
CA TYR A 3 14.58 13.52 -52.25
C TYR A 3 13.37 13.95 -51.41
N ASP A 4 13.46 13.80 -50.09
CA ASP A 4 12.42 14.19 -49.12
C ASP A 4 12.51 15.70 -48.83
N LEU A 5 12.45 16.49 -49.90
CA LEU A 5 12.53 17.94 -49.85
C LEU A 5 11.25 18.52 -49.24
N ARG A 6 11.39 19.64 -48.52
CA ARG A 6 10.27 20.38 -47.93
C ARG A 6 9.42 21.09 -49.00
N GLU A 7 9.92 21.13 -50.23
CA GLU A 7 9.36 21.83 -51.36
C GLU A 7 9.03 20.79 -52.45
N GLU A 8 7.83 20.90 -53.00
CA GLU A 8 7.38 20.14 -54.16
C GLU A 8 7.37 21.07 -55.36
N ILE A 9 8.10 20.69 -56.42
CA ILE A 9 8.20 21.46 -57.66
C ILE A 9 7.28 20.82 -58.67
N SER A 10 6.29 21.56 -59.15
CA SER A 10 5.35 21.13 -60.16
C SER A 10 5.23 22.17 -61.26
N TYR A 11 4.92 21.75 -62.50
CA TYR A 11 4.54 22.69 -63.54
C TYR A 11 3.28 23.46 -63.13
N GLU A 12 3.23 24.75 -63.46
CA GLU A 12 1.96 25.48 -63.40
C GLU A 12 0.95 24.88 -64.38
N ASN A 13 -0.35 25.06 -64.09
CA ASN A 13 -1.42 24.58 -64.95
C ASN A 13 -1.33 25.21 -66.36
N ASN A 14 -1.77 24.47 -67.38
CA ASN A 14 -1.85 24.91 -68.78
C ASN A 14 -0.48 25.18 -69.44
N ILE A 15 0.54 24.40 -69.10
CA ILE A 15 1.85 24.39 -69.75
C ILE A 15 2.02 23.06 -70.49
N ILE A 16 2.52 23.12 -71.73
CA ILE A 16 2.93 21.93 -72.50
C ILE A 16 4.41 22.05 -72.84
N THR A 17 5.14 20.94 -72.75
CA THR A 17 6.57 20.83 -73.07
C THR A 17 6.81 19.87 -74.21
N THR A 18 7.78 20.17 -75.07
CA THR A 18 8.31 19.23 -76.06
C THR A 18 9.84 19.30 -76.12
N GLY A 19 10.47 18.21 -76.56
CA GLY A 19 11.92 18.08 -76.66
C GLY A 19 12.34 16.67 -76.30
N SER A 20 13.55 16.28 -76.72
CA SER A 20 14.26 15.15 -76.11
C SER A 20 15.15 15.69 -74.98
N MET A 21 15.46 14.90 -73.95
CA MET A 21 16.37 15.30 -72.87
C MET A 21 17.50 14.27 -72.77
N ASN A 22 18.75 14.72 -72.78
CA ASN A 22 19.92 13.84 -72.57
C ASN A 22 20.31 13.73 -71.08
N GLU A 23 21.35 12.95 -70.79
CA GLU A 23 21.83 12.71 -69.42
C GLU A 23 22.37 13.98 -68.75
N GLU A 24 22.86 14.95 -69.54
CA GLU A 24 23.31 16.26 -69.10
C GLU A 24 22.14 17.27 -68.91
N GLY A 25 20.90 16.84 -69.15
CA GLY A 25 19.71 17.67 -69.01
C GLY A 25 19.53 18.71 -70.11
N GLN A 26 20.24 18.59 -71.24
CA GLN A 26 20.05 19.43 -72.42
C GLN A 26 18.80 19.01 -73.18
N ILE A 27 18.06 20.00 -73.69
CA ILE A 27 16.81 19.79 -74.41
C ILE A 27 17.08 19.81 -75.93
N GLY A 28 17.02 18.65 -76.56
CA GLY A 28 17.26 18.48 -77.99
C GLY A 28 16.04 18.81 -78.87
N ALA A 29 16.33 19.30 -80.08
CA ALA A 29 15.33 19.60 -81.12
C ALA A 29 14.44 18.39 -81.45
N VAL A 30 13.21 18.67 -81.86
CA VAL A 30 12.25 17.66 -82.37
C VAL A 30 12.11 17.71 -83.89
N GLY A 31 12.63 18.74 -84.55
CA GLY A 31 12.63 18.89 -86.00
C GLY A 31 11.50 19.76 -86.53
N GLY A 32 11.79 20.50 -87.61
CA GLY A 32 10.96 21.57 -88.16
C GLY A 32 9.51 21.17 -88.47
N GLU A 33 9.25 20.07 -89.17
CA GLU A 33 7.86 19.65 -89.47
C GLU A 33 7.10 19.18 -88.21
N ILE A 34 7.80 18.49 -87.30
CA ILE A 34 7.20 17.98 -86.08
C ILE A 34 6.83 19.12 -85.14
N ILE A 35 7.70 20.13 -84.99
CA ILE A 35 7.40 21.27 -84.12
C ILE A 35 6.22 22.08 -84.66
N ARG A 36 6.07 22.22 -85.98
CA ARG A 36 4.91 22.89 -86.60
C ARG A 36 3.59 22.24 -86.17
N THR A 37 3.52 20.91 -86.27
CA THR A 37 2.34 20.13 -85.83
C THR A 37 2.09 20.27 -84.33
N LYS A 38 3.14 20.25 -83.51
CA LYS A 38 3.01 20.41 -82.05
C LYS A 38 2.58 21.83 -81.64
N VAL A 39 3.03 22.88 -82.34
CA VAL A 39 2.55 24.25 -82.12
C VAL A 39 1.07 24.37 -82.43
N ILE A 40 0.60 23.83 -83.57
CA ILE A 40 -0.82 23.81 -83.93
C ILE A 40 -1.63 23.10 -82.84
N THR A 41 -1.15 21.94 -82.40
CA THR A 41 -1.80 21.16 -81.34
C THR A 41 -1.88 21.94 -80.03
N ALA A 42 -0.76 22.55 -79.59
CA ALA A 42 -0.73 23.37 -78.39
C ALA A 42 -1.65 24.61 -78.51
N PHE A 43 -1.72 25.21 -79.70
CA PHE A 43 -2.55 26.38 -79.98
C PHE A 43 -4.04 26.10 -79.77
N TYR A 44 -4.53 24.96 -80.24
CA TYR A 44 -5.93 24.55 -80.06
C TYR A 44 -6.21 23.86 -78.71
N SER A 45 -5.19 23.64 -77.89
CA SER A 45 -5.34 23.13 -76.52
C SER A 45 -5.67 24.23 -75.51
N LYS A 46 -5.90 23.85 -74.24
CA LYS A 46 -6.05 24.78 -73.10
C LYS A 46 -4.73 25.43 -72.65
N ALA A 47 -3.59 25.03 -73.22
CA ALA A 47 -2.29 25.53 -72.79
C ALA A 47 -2.10 27.03 -73.11
N ASN A 48 -1.47 27.80 -72.23
CA ASN A 48 -1.14 29.20 -72.49
C ASN A 48 0.36 29.42 -72.68
N LYS A 49 1.17 28.43 -72.31
CA LYS A 49 2.62 28.43 -72.50
C LYS A 49 3.01 27.12 -73.18
N PHE A 50 3.83 27.22 -74.23
CA PHE A 50 4.36 26.07 -74.94
C PHE A 50 5.89 26.13 -74.94
N ILE A 51 6.50 25.16 -74.29
CA ILE A 51 7.93 25.08 -74.09
C ILE A 51 8.54 24.28 -75.23
N VAL A 52 9.50 24.88 -75.93
CA VAL A 52 10.12 24.31 -77.13
C VAL A 52 11.65 24.31 -76.99
N PRO A 53 12.36 23.37 -77.63
CA PRO A 53 13.80 23.43 -77.76
C PRO A 53 14.23 24.73 -78.42
N LEU A 54 15.33 25.33 -77.95
CA LEU A 54 15.85 26.60 -78.48
C LEU A 54 16.07 26.53 -80.01
N ASP A 55 16.55 25.40 -80.51
CA ASP A 55 16.83 25.17 -81.92
C ASP A 55 15.58 25.18 -82.81
N ASP A 56 14.41 24.84 -82.25
CA ASP A 56 13.13 24.81 -82.98
C ASP A 56 12.36 26.15 -82.89
N LEU A 57 12.89 27.14 -82.17
CA LEU A 57 12.19 28.38 -81.83
C LEU A 57 11.68 29.14 -83.06
N ASN A 58 12.49 29.21 -84.12
CA ASN A 58 12.15 29.96 -85.33
C ASN A 58 10.96 29.34 -86.06
N SER A 59 11.02 28.02 -86.32
CA SER A 59 9.93 27.28 -86.95
C SER A 59 8.66 27.31 -86.10
N ALA A 60 8.79 27.29 -84.77
CA ALA A 60 7.66 27.36 -83.87
C ALA A 60 6.98 28.75 -83.88
N LYS A 61 7.77 29.82 -83.86
CA LYS A 61 7.27 31.21 -83.92
C LYS A 61 6.61 31.54 -85.24
N GLU A 62 7.18 31.06 -86.35
CA GLU A 62 6.60 31.23 -87.69
C GLU A 62 5.15 30.73 -87.73
N VAL A 63 4.92 29.48 -87.28
CA VAL A 63 3.56 28.90 -87.24
C VAL A 63 2.65 29.60 -86.23
N LEU A 64 3.17 29.94 -85.04
CA LEU A 64 2.37 30.65 -84.06
C LEU A 64 1.88 32.00 -84.60
N ASN A 65 2.73 32.75 -85.28
CA ASN A 65 2.37 34.05 -85.84
C ASN A 65 1.27 33.91 -86.90
N THR A 66 1.38 32.94 -87.81
CA THR A 66 0.31 32.65 -88.79
C THR A 66 -1.01 32.28 -88.13
N LEU A 67 -0.97 31.55 -87.00
CA LEU A 67 -2.18 31.21 -86.24
C LEU A 67 -2.75 32.42 -85.48
N LEU A 68 -1.91 33.30 -84.95
CA LEU A 68 -2.34 34.51 -84.24
C LEU A 68 -2.96 35.55 -85.17
N GLU A 69 -2.50 35.65 -86.43
CA GLU A 69 -3.16 36.46 -87.46
C GLU A 69 -4.61 36.02 -87.70
N LYS A 70 -4.84 34.70 -87.73
CA LYS A 70 -6.17 34.11 -87.94
C LYS A 70 -7.02 34.14 -86.67
N PHE A 71 -6.41 34.05 -85.49
CA PHE A 71 -7.10 33.96 -84.20
C PHE A 71 -6.47 34.92 -83.17
N PRO A 72 -6.69 36.25 -83.31
CA PRO A 72 -5.98 37.27 -82.54
C PRO A 72 -6.31 37.27 -81.04
N LYS A 73 -7.43 36.65 -80.64
CA LYS A 73 -7.81 36.54 -79.22
C LYS A 73 -7.05 35.45 -78.47
N ARG A 74 -6.30 34.57 -79.17
CA ARG A 74 -5.58 33.47 -78.55
C ARG A 74 -4.28 33.96 -77.91
N LYS A 75 -4.01 33.49 -76.68
CA LYS A 75 -2.83 33.85 -75.88
C LYS A 75 -1.93 32.64 -75.62
N LEU A 76 -1.28 32.13 -76.66
CA LEU A 76 -0.24 31.11 -76.52
C LEU A 76 1.13 31.79 -76.59
N VAL A 77 1.99 31.54 -75.60
CA VAL A 77 3.37 32.04 -75.56
C VAL A 77 4.34 30.88 -75.77
N ILE A 78 5.27 31.03 -76.71
CA ILE A 78 6.37 30.07 -76.90
C ILE A 78 7.53 30.46 -75.99
N ILE A 79 8.02 29.48 -75.23
CA ILE A 79 9.16 29.63 -74.33
C ILE A 79 10.31 28.74 -74.84
N PRO A 80 11.42 29.32 -75.32
CA PRO A 80 12.58 28.53 -75.71
C PRO A 80 13.33 28.01 -74.48
N MET A 81 13.90 26.81 -74.59
CA MET A 81 14.75 26.23 -73.57
C MET A 81 15.91 25.44 -74.15
N GLN A 82 17.03 25.49 -73.45
CA GLN A 82 18.25 24.77 -73.81
C GLN A 82 18.57 23.67 -72.80
N ASN A 83 18.22 23.87 -71.52
CA ASN A 83 18.49 22.93 -70.44
C ASN A 83 17.30 22.83 -69.46
N ILE A 84 17.15 21.69 -68.80
CA ILE A 84 16.14 21.49 -67.75
C ILE A 84 16.25 22.50 -66.60
N ASN A 85 17.45 23.01 -66.31
CA ASN A 85 17.65 24.09 -65.34
C ASN A 85 16.93 25.40 -65.75
N ASP A 86 16.70 25.62 -67.05
CA ASP A 86 15.92 26.77 -67.54
C ASP A 86 14.44 26.63 -67.15
N VAL A 87 13.91 25.40 -67.08
CA VAL A 87 12.56 25.13 -66.57
C VAL A 87 12.51 25.41 -65.07
N ILE A 88 13.44 24.81 -64.32
CA ILE A 88 13.39 24.79 -62.84
C ILE A 88 13.58 26.20 -62.26
N ASN A 89 14.40 27.04 -62.90
CA ASN A 89 14.67 28.39 -62.42
C ASN A 89 13.58 29.41 -62.81
N ARG A 90 12.66 29.04 -63.70
CA ARG A 90 11.60 29.92 -64.19
C ARG A 90 10.34 29.83 -63.32
N ARG A 91 10.16 30.84 -62.48
CA ARG A 91 8.99 30.98 -61.59
C ARG A 91 7.66 31.16 -62.33
N ASP A 92 7.72 31.52 -63.59
CA ASP A 92 6.58 31.55 -64.50
C ASP A 92 6.27 30.18 -65.13
N ILE A 93 7.00 29.12 -64.80
CA ILE A 93 6.80 27.78 -65.37
C ILE A 93 6.59 26.76 -64.27
N VAL A 94 7.32 26.88 -63.17
CA VAL A 94 7.21 25.98 -62.03
C VAL A 94 6.60 26.68 -60.82
N GLY A 95 5.57 26.05 -60.26
CA GLY A 95 5.09 26.33 -58.91
C GLY A 95 5.98 25.60 -57.91
N ILE A 96 6.39 26.30 -56.85
CA ILE A 96 7.05 25.67 -55.70
C ILE A 96 6.10 25.78 -54.51
N GLU A 97 5.54 24.65 -54.10
CA GLU A 97 4.66 24.57 -52.94
C GLU A 97 5.43 23.97 -51.76
N LYS A 98 5.32 24.60 -50.59
CA LYS A 98 5.83 24.02 -49.35
C LYS A 98 4.89 22.91 -48.91
N GLN A 99 5.44 21.73 -48.67
CA GLN A 99 4.65 20.63 -48.12
C GLN A 99 4.10 21.01 -46.73
N ASN A 100 2.87 20.60 -46.46
CA ASN A 100 2.27 20.71 -45.14
C ASN A 100 3.15 19.97 -44.11
N ILE A 101 3.46 20.64 -42.99
CA ILE A 101 4.32 20.14 -41.91
C ILE A 101 3.85 18.77 -41.41
N VAL A 102 2.53 18.53 -41.35
CA VAL A 102 1.94 17.26 -40.91
C VAL A 102 2.24 16.14 -41.91
N ARG A 103 2.10 16.41 -43.21
CA ARG A 103 2.33 15.43 -44.29
C ARG A 103 3.82 15.08 -44.43
N TRP A 104 4.69 16.07 -44.24
CA TRP A 104 6.14 15.85 -44.21
C TRP A 104 6.57 15.08 -42.94
N GLY A 105 6.03 15.46 -41.79
CA GLY A 105 6.29 14.79 -40.50
C GLY A 105 5.88 13.32 -40.50
N SER A 106 4.71 12.99 -41.05
CA SER A 106 4.22 11.61 -41.12
C SER A 106 5.10 10.71 -42.00
N LYS A 107 5.57 11.20 -43.16
CA LYS A 107 6.55 10.48 -44.00
C LYS A 107 7.85 10.17 -43.23
N LYS A 108 8.33 11.12 -42.42
CA LYS A 108 9.51 10.93 -41.56
C LYS A 108 9.27 9.91 -40.45
N LEU A 109 8.10 9.92 -39.82
CA LEU A 109 7.72 8.97 -38.77
C LEU A 109 7.66 7.53 -39.32
N ILE A 110 7.09 7.34 -40.51
CA ILE A 110 6.99 6.01 -41.16
C ILE A 110 8.36 5.45 -41.51
N LYS A 111 9.32 6.31 -41.87
CA LYS A 111 10.68 5.90 -42.25
C LYS A 111 11.53 5.49 -41.03
N ASN A 112 11.28 6.10 -39.87
CA ASN A 112 12.09 5.93 -38.67
C ASN A 112 11.31 5.24 -37.53
N LYS A 113 10.57 4.16 -37.85
CA LYS A 113 9.70 3.46 -36.88
C LYS A 113 10.43 3.10 -35.58
N ILE A 114 11.67 2.60 -35.68
CA ILE A 114 12.49 2.21 -34.52
C ILE A 114 12.77 3.43 -33.62
N ALA A 115 13.22 4.54 -34.18
CA ALA A 115 13.51 5.75 -33.41
C ALA A 115 12.25 6.32 -32.74
N VAL A 116 11.10 6.27 -33.43
CA VAL A 116 9.81 6.71 -32.87
C VAL A 116 9.39 5.81 -31.72
N SER A 117 9.47 4.48 -31.89
CA SER A 117 9.17 3.51 -30.83
C SER A 117 10.07 3.69 -29.61
N LEU A 118 11.38 3.85 -29.81
CA LEU A 118 12.33 4.12 -28.72
C LEU A 118 12.01 5.43 -28.00
N THR A 119 11.62 6.48 -28.74
CA THR A 119 11.23 7.76 -28.15
C THR A 119 9.96 7.63 -27.31
N ILE A 120 8.97 6.88 -27.78
CA ILE A 120 7.73 6.61 -27.03
C ILE A 120 8.03 5.79 -25.77
N ILE A 121 8.87 4.76 -25.87
CA ILE A 121 9.28 3.95 -24.71
C ILE A 121 10.01 4.84 -23.70
N LEU A 122 10.96 5.66 -24.13
CA LEU A 122 11.68 6.57 -23.25
C LEU A 122 10.74 7.57 -22.58
N ALA A 123 9.80 8.16 -23.33
CA ALA A 123 8.79 9.06 -22.78
C ALA A 123 7.88 8.35 -21.75
N ALA A 124 7.46 7.11 -22.03
CA ALA A 124 6.68 6.30 -21.11
C ALA A 124 7.46 5.98 -19.82
N VAL A 125 8.74 5.65 -19.94
CA VAL A 125 9.64 5.43 -18.80
C VAL A 125 9.79 6.71 -17.97
N LEU A 126 10.04 7.85 -18.59
CA LEU A 126 10.15 9.14 -17.89
C LEU A 126 8.83 9.54 -17.20
N LEU A 127 7.69 9.35 -17.86
CA LEU A 127 6.37 9.56 -17.27
C LEU A 127 6.14 8.62 -16.09
N SER A 128 6.54 7.35 -16.19
CA SER A 128 6.43 6.41 -15.08
C SER A 128 7.24 6.86 -13.86
N PHE A 129 8.48 7.32 -14.05
CA PHE A 129 9.30 7.88 -12.97
C PHE A 129 8.69 9.15 -12.36
N TYR A 130 8.06 10.00 -13.18
CA TYR A 130 7.35 11.17 -12.69
C TYR A 130 6.16 10.77 -11.82
N TYR A 131 5.28 9.88 -12.30
CA TYR A 131 4.12 9.40 -11.54
C TYR A 131 4.51 8.70 -10.24
N VAL A 132 5.49 7.80 -10.28
CA VAL A 132 6.00 7.09 -9.11
C VAL A 132 6.55 8.07 -8.06
N ASN A 133 7.16 9.18 -8.51
CA ASN A 133 7.66 10.19 -7.59
C ASN A 133 6.58 11.06 -6.94
N GLN A 134 5.39 11.13 -7.54
CA GLN A 134 4.26 11.89 -7.03
C GLN A 134 3.38 11.09 -6.05
N ASP A 135 3.53 9.77 -5.98
CA ASP A 135 2.80 8.96 -4.99
C ASP A 135 3.30 9.29 -3.57
N LYS A 136 2.45 10.02 -2.84
CA LYS A 136 2.66 10.41 -1.44
C LYS A 136 1.77 9.63 -0.48
N ASN A 137 1.11 8.56 -0.94
CA ASN A 137 0.20 7.82 -0.12
C ASN A 137 0.96 6.75 0.71
N PRO A 138 0.89 6.76 2.05
CA PRO A 138 1.44 5.69 2.88
C PRO A 138 0.88 4.32 2.47
N ALA A 139 1.74 3.31 2.41
CA ALA A 139 1.34 1.95 2.05
C ALA A 139 2.03 0.87 2.89
N SER A 140 3.21 1.15 3.45
CA SER A 140 3.91 0.22 4.33
C SER A 140 4.70 0.93 5.42
N ILE A 141 4.87 0.25 6.54
CA ILE A 141 5.64 0.69 7.70
C ILE A 141 6.85 -0.23 7.87
N GLU A 142 8.02 0.34 8.08
CA GLU A 142 9.24 -0.40 8.39
C GLU A 142 9.94 0.22 9.59
N MET A 143 10.47 -0.60 10.50
CA MET A 143 11.25 -0.12 11.63
C MET A 143 12.67 -0.63 11.54
N VAL A 144 13.63 0.29 11.52
CA VAL A 144 15.07 -0.02 11.45
C VAL A 144 15.78 0.86 12.49
N ASP A 145 16.54 0.24 13.39
CA ASP A 145 17.35 0.92 14.41
C ASP A 145 16.57 1.96 15.22
N GLY A 146 15.36 1.59 15.67
CA GLY A 146 14.51 2.49 16.46
C GLY A 146 13.81 3.59 15.64
N LYS A 147 14.02 3.66 14.33
CA LYS A 147 13.33 4.62 13.45
C LYS A 147 12.22 3.95 12.68
N ILE A 148 11.07 4.61 12.60
CA ILE A 148 9.97 4.20 11.73
C ILE A 148 10.09 4.93 10.40
N PHE A 149 10.01 4.17 9.32
CA PHE A 149 9.97 4.64 7.94
C PHE A 149 8.59 4.35 7.36
N ILE A 150 7.91 5.40 6.93
CA ILE A 150 6.65 5.28 6.20
C ILE A 150 6.95 5.35 4.72
N LYS A 151 6.52 4.32 3.99
CA LYS A 151 6.82 4.15 2.56
C LYS A 151 5.53 4.03 1.75
N ASN A 152 5.59 4.46 0.50
CA ASN A 152 4.51 4.26 -0.47
C ASN A 152 4.58 2.87 -1.13
N LYS A 153 3.71 2.61 -2.13
CA LYS A 153 3.61 1.29 -2.80
C LYS A 153 4.86 0.88 -3.58
N VAL A 154 5.76 1.81 -3.86
CA VAL A 154 7.04 1.53 -4.55
C VAL A 154 8.24 1.51 -3.59
N ASN A 155 8.00 1.39 -2.28
CA ASN A 155 9.01 1.42 -1.21
C ASN A 155 9.80 2.74 -1.09
N LYS A 156 9.31 3.85 -1.67
CA LYS A 156 9.90 5.18 -1.47
C LYS A 156 9.52 5.68 -0.07
N VAL A 157 10.52 6.08 0.71
CA VAL A 157 10.30 6.73 2.00
C VAL A 157 9.62 8.07 1.79
N LEU A 158 8.46 8.25 2.43
CA LEU A 158 7.72 9.50 2.46
C LEU A 158 8.20 10.39 3.59
N TRP A 159 8.35 9.81 4.78
CA TRP A 159 8.85 10.46 5.98
C TRP A 159 9.31 9.40 7.00
N SER A 160 10.03 9.85 8.02
CA SER A 160 10.52 9.00 9.11
C SER A 160 10.46 9.72 10.45
N LYS A 161 10.32 8.96 11.54
CA LYS A 161 10.37 9.45 12.92
C LYS A 161 11.31 8.58 13.76
N ASP A 162 11.98 9.21 14.70
CA ASP A 162 12.94 8.56 15.60
C ASP A 162 12.24 8.15 16.90
N TYR A 163 12.39 6.89 17.26
CA TYR A 163 11.91 6.26 18.50
C TYR A 163 13.04 5.40 19.10
N SER A 164 14.29 5.84 18.99
CA SER A 164 15.48 5.09 19.40
C SER A 164 15.53 4.73 20.89
N ALA A 165 14.76 5.40 21.77
CA ALA A 165 14.58 4.91 23.14
C ALA A 165 13.80 3.57 23.23
N CYS A 166 13.13 3.13 22.15
CA CYS A 166 12.43 1.84 22.09
C CYS A 166 13.34 0.63 21.78
N THR A 167 14.67 0.77 21.75
CA THR A 167 15.58 -0.35 21.37
C THR A 167 16.55 -0.74 22.50
N GLU A 168 16.54 -2.00 22.96
CA GLU A 168 17.55 -3.00 22.54
C GLU A 168 17.01 -4.44 22.35
N LYS A 169 15.79 -4.78 22.81
CA LYS A 169 15.29 -6.17 22.88
C LYS A 169 14.26 -6.60 21.82
N ILE A 170 13.75 -5.67 20.99
CA ILE A 170 12.57 -5.91 20.13
C ILE A 170 12.94 -6.26 18.67
N LEU A 171 14.22 -6.21 18.31
CA LEU A 171 14.72 -6.32 16.92
C LEU A 171 14.43 -7.66 16.22
N ASN A 172 14.02 -8.71 16.94
CA ASN A 172 13.76 -10.04 16.34
C ASN A 172 12.27 -10.37 16.10
N VAL A 173 11.32 -9.50 16.47
CA VAL A 173 9.85 -9.76 16.33
C VAL A 173 9.13 -8.62 15.61
N VAL A 174 9.75 -8.09 14.54
CA VAL A 174 9.43 -6.78 13.97
C VAL A 174 7.99 -6.69 13.42
N SER A 175 7.44 -7.76 12.84
CA SER A 175 6.13 -7.68 12.16
C SER A 175 4.95 -7.60 13.13
N SER A 176 4.86 -8.49 14.12
CA SER A 176 3.73 -8.53 15.06
C SER A 176 3.79 -7.36 16.06
N TYR A 177 4.99 -6.93 16.45
CA TYR A 177 5.13 -5.73 17.29
C TYR A 177 4.67 -4.46 16.57
N LEU A 178 5.09 -4.24 15.32
CA LEU A 178 4.61 -3.11 14.53
C LEU A 178 3.12 -3.22 14.25
N TYR A 179 2.62 -4.43 14.01
CA TYR A 179 1.18 -4.64 13.91
C TYR A 179 0.46 -4.27 15.22
N ASN A 180 1.02 -4.49 16.40
CA ASN A 180 0.33 -4.06 17.63
C ASN A 180 0.47 -2.56 17.93
N LYS A 181 1.29 -1.84 17.17
CA LYS A 181 1.69 -0.46 17.49
C LYS A 181 1.39 0.56 16.41
N CYS A 182 1.18 0.13 15.17
CA CYS A 182 0.96 1.04 14.06
C CYS A 182 -0.13 0.54 13.10
N ARG A 183 -0.85 1.46 12.46
CA ARG A 183 -1.82 1.17 11.40
C ARG A 183 -1.65 2.17 10.25
N ILE A 184 -1.88 1.70 9.03
CA ILE A 184 -2.10 2.54 7.84
C ILE A 184 -3.55 2.35 7.46
N ILE A 185 -4.30 3.44 7.37
CA ILE A 185 -5.74 3.40 7.13
C ILE A 185 -6.20 4.74 6.54
N ASP A 186 -7.09 4.68 5.56
CA ASP A 186 -7.82 5.83 5.02
C ASP A 186 -9.04 6.07 5.91
N ILE A 187 -8.99 7.13 6.73
CA ILE A 187 -9.99 7.35 7.78
C ILE A 187 -11.24 8.09 7.30
N ASP A 188 -11.11 8.87 6.23
CA ASP A 188 -12.17 9.74 5.70
C ASP A 188 -12.65 9.33 4.30
N ASN A 189 -12.09 8.26 3.75
CA ASN A 189 -12.33 7.72 2.41
C ASN A 189 -11.95 8.70 1.29
N ASP A 190 -10.94 9.56 1.50
CA ASP A 190 -10.43 10.47 0.46
C ASP A 190 -9.43 9.79 -0.50
N GLY A 191 -9.09 8.52 -0.25
CA GLY A 191 -8.12 7.73 -1.01
C GLY A 191 -6.67 7.93 -0.56
N LYS A 192 -6.41 8.74 0.46
CA LYS A 192 -5.12 8.87 1.13
C LYS A 192 -5.18 8.20 2.49
N ASN A 193 -4.10 7.53 2.84
CA ASN A 193 -3.98 6.87 4.11
C ASN A 193 -3.31 7.79 5.12
N GLU A 194 -3.82 7.73 6.34
CA GLU A 194 -3.19 8.22 7.56
C GLU A 194 -2.37 7.12 8.21
N VAL A 195 -1.50 7.52 9.13
CA VAL A 195 -0.62 6.61 9.88
C VAL A 195 -0.86 6.79 11.36
N LEU A 196 -1.38 5.75 12.01
CA LEU A 196 -1.56 5.67 13.45
C LEU A 196 -0.31 5.06 14.10
N VAL A 197 0.20 5.65 15.17
CA VAL A 197 1.41 5.20 15.87
C VAL A 197 1.24 5.29 17.39
N ALA A 198 1.48 4.18 18.08
CA ALA A 198 1.47 4.03 19.54
C ALA A 198 2.88 3.71 20.09
N LEU A 199 3.89 4.38 19.54
CA LEU A 199 5.29 4.25 19.92
C LEU A 199 5.74 5.59 20.52
N SER A 200 6.26 5.57 21.74
CA SER A 200 6.77 6.78 22.39
C SER A 200 7.78 6.41 23.48
N GLU A 201 8.81 7.24 23.59
CA GLU A 201 9.95 7.10 24.50
C GLU A 201 9.58 7.34 25.97
N ASN A 202 8.53 8.11 26.23
CA ASN A 202 8.15 8.58 27.57
C ASN A 202 6.64 8.79 27.75
N SER A 203 5.81 8.43 26.76
CA SER A 203 4.44 8.90 26.77
C SER A 203 3.41 7.85 26.32
N SER A 204 2.35 7.86 27.11
CA SER A 204 0.99 7.36 26.98
C SER A 204 0.24 7.69 25.70
N ASN A 205 0.95 8.01 24.62
CA ASN A 205 0.39 8.84 23.57
C ASN A 205 0.20 8.01 22.30
N LEU A 206 -0.97 8.18 21.72
CA LEU A 206 -1.32 7.66 20.42
C LEU A 206 -1.38 8.84 19.46
N PHE A 207 -0.63 8.75 18.37
CA PHE A 207 -0.57 9.79 17.35
C PHE A 207 -1.22 9.31 16.07
N LEU A 208 -2.01 10.18 15.45
CA LEU A 208 -2.42 10.03 14.06
C LEU A 208 -1.68 11.05 13.21
N TYR A 209 -1.00 10.58 12.16
CA TYR A 209 -0.27 11.40 11.21
C TYR A 209 -0.96 11.41 9.85
N ASN A 210 -0.90 12.55 9.16
CA ASN A 210 -1.30 12.64 7.76
C ASN A 210 -0.26 11.98 6.83
N SER A 211 -0.57 11.94 5.53
CA SER A 211 0.30 11.35 4.50
C SER A 211 1.71 11.95 4.41
N ILE A 212 1.94 13.18 4.91
CA ILE A 212 3.24 13.85 4.91
C ILE A 212 3.95 13.85 6.28
N GLY A 213 3.36 13.22 7.31
CA GLY A 213 3.98 13.02 8.61
C GLY A 213 3.74 14.14 9.64
N GLU A 214 2.72 14.96 9.41
CA GLU A 214 2.24 15.95 10.37
C GLU A 214 1.15 15.35 11.26
N VAL A 215 1.12 15.73 12.54
CA VAL A 215 0.13 15.23 13.50
C VAL A 215 -1.24 15.83 13.18
N ILE A 216 -2.24 14.96 13.02
CA ILE A 216 -3.66 15.35 12.92
C ILE A 216 -4.22 15.52 14.34
N TRP A 217 -4.07 14.49 15.17
CA TRP A 217 -4.43 14.53 16.59
C TRP A 217 -3.53 13.62 17.41
N GLU A 218 -3.57 13.85 18.72
CA GLU A 218 -2.86 13.09 19.74
C GLU A 218 -3.85 12.71 20.84
N TYR A 219 -3.83 11.44 21.24
CA TYR A 219 -4.64 10.93 22.36
C TYR A 219 -3.76 10.54 23.53
N ASN A 220 -4.07 11.12 24.69
CA ASN A 220 -3.42 10.86 25.96
C ASN A 220 -4.49 10.42 26.97
N HIS A 221 -4.26 9.29 27.64
CA HIS A 221 -5.20 8.82 28.64
C HIS A 221 -5.07 9.60 29.95
N ILE A 222 -6.18 10.18 30.44
CA ILE A 222 -6.20 11.13 31.57
C ILE A 222 -7.04 10.60 32.75
N ASP A 223 -7.72 9.46 32.63
CA ASP A 223 -8.61 9.01 33.70
C ASP A 223 -7.81 8.61 34.95
N SER A 224 -8.34 8.97 36.13
CA SER A 224 -7.85 8.45 37.41
C SER A 224 -8.65 7.22 37.80
N LEU A 225 -7.96 6.22 38.33
CA LEU A 225 -8.57 5.00 38.85
C LEU A 225 -8.13 4.81 40.30
N GLY A 226 -8.83 4.00 41.07
CA GLY A 226 -8.40 3.65 42.42
C GLY A 226 -9.17 2.48 42.99
N THR A 227 -8.59 1.84 43.98
CA THR A 227 -9.23 0.90 44.90
C THR A 227 -9.47 1.58 46.24
N SER A 228 -9.96 0.85 47.25
CA SER A 228 -10.02 1.36 48.63
C SER A 228 -8.64 1.78 49.17
N ASP A 229 -7.59 1.14 48.68
CA ASP A 229 -6.25 1.21 49.27
C ASP A 229 -5.28 2.04 48.41
N GLU A 230 -5.51 2.11 47.09
CA GLU A 230 -4.57 2.69 46.14
C GLU A 230 -5.25 3.64 45.15
N LYS A 231 -4.52 4.66 44.70
CA LYS A 231 -4.95 5.60 43.65
C LYS A 231 -3.94 5.61 42.51
N PHE A 232 -4.45 5.48 41.30
CA PHE A 232 -3.68 5.43 40.05
C PHE A 232 -3.95 6.70 39.23
N THR A 233 -2.91 7.48 38.94
CA THR A 233 -3.02 8.74 38.20
C THR A 233 -1.89 8.94 37.20
N GLY A 234 -2.21 9.39 35.98
CA GLY A 234 -1.28 10.12 35.10
C GLY A 234 -0.13 9.32 34.47
N GLN A 235 -0.18 7.98 34.45
CA GLN A 235 0.93 7.13 33.97
C GLN A 235 0.44 5.89 33.19
N PHE A 236 -0.59 6.03 32.36
CA PHE A 236 -1.11 4.93 31.56
C PHE A 236 -0.51 4.91 30.16
N GLY A 237 0.41 4.01 29.87
CA GLY A 237 1.01 3.82 28.54
C GLY A 237 0.05 3.17 27.55
N ILE A 238 -0.03 3.60 26.28
CA ILE A 238 -0.73 2.80 25.26
C ILE A 238 0.13 1.57 24.95
N HIS A 239 -0.35 0.41 25.39
CA HIS A 239 0.39 -0.85 25.24
C HIS A 239 0.13 -1.50 23.87
N GLY A 240 -1.06 -1.32 23.29
CA GLY A 240 -1.27 -1.73 21.91
C GLY A 240 -2.60 -1.31 21.32
N ILE A 241 -2.64 -1.38 20.00
CA ILE A 241 -3.83 -1.30 19.17
C ILE A 241 -4.37 -2.73 19.02
N ILE A 242 -5.62 -2.94 19.39
CA ILE A 242 -6.30 -4.22 19.20
C ILE A 242 -6.70 -4.32 17.73
N ASP A 243 -7.61 -3.47 17.28
CA ASP A 243 -8.08 -3.42 15.89
C ASP A 243 -8.88 -2.14 15.62
N THR A 244 -9.34 -1.97 14.37
CA THR A 244 -10.30 -0.96 13.93
C THR A 244 -11.63 -1.59 13.53
N ILE A 245 -12.74 -0.90 13.83
CA ILE A 245 -14.10 -1.37 13.52
C ILE A 245 -14.80 -0.31 12.69
N HIS A 246 -15.41 -0.72 11.57
CA HIS A 246 -16.30 0.13 10.80
C HIS A 246 -17.73 -0.03 11.33
N ALA A 247 -18.25 1.00 11.99
CA ALA A 247 -19.60 1.01 12.56
C ALA A 247 -20.27 2.35 12.31
N ASN A 248 -21.52 2.34 11.83
CA ASN A 248 -22.35 3.54 11.66
C ASN A 248 -21.69 4.66 10.83
N GLY A 249 -20.91 4.31 9.80
CA GLY A 249 -20.19 5.26 8.96
C GLY A 249 -18.97 5.92 9.63
N LYS A 250 -18.56 5.42 10.80
CA LYS A 250 -17.34 5.83 11.51
C LYS A 250 -16.36 4.67 11.59
N ILE A 251 -15.09 5.02 11.80
CA ILE A 251 -14.05 4.06 12.16
C ILE A 251 -13.76 4.21 13.65
N GLU A 252 -14.03 3.16 14.40
CA GLU A 252 -13.73 3.08 15.83
C GLU A 252 -12.38 2.39 16.01
N LEU A 253 -11.54 2.90 16.91
CA LEU A 253 -10.26 2.32 17.26
C LEU A 253 -10.35 1.68 18.63
N LEU A 254 -9.95 0.41 18.73
CA LEU A 254 -9.79 -0.30 19.99
C LEU A 254 -8.32 -0.30 20.42
N ILE A 255 -8.07 0.18 21.63
CA ILE A 255 -6.75 0.20 22.24
C ILE A 255 -6.80 -0.41 23.63
N TYR A 256 -5.65 -0.89 24.09
CA TYR A 256 -5.44 -1.16 25.50
C TYR A 256 -4.20 -0.44 26.01
N PHE A 257 -4.28 -0.03 27.26
CA PHE A 257 -3.28 0.79 27.91
C PHE A 257 -3.10 0.35 29.35
N GLN A 258 -1.87 0.44 29.85
CA GLN A 258 -1.50 -0.12 31.14
C GLN A 258 -0.78 0.94 31.97
N HIS A 259 -0.98 0.90 33.28
CA HIS A 259 -0.24 1.76 34.18
C HIS A 259 1.25 1.34 34.20
N TYR A 260 2.19 2.28 34.02
CA TYR A 260 3.62 1.95 33.96
C TYR A 260 4.14 1.27 35.23
N ASN A 261 3.73 1.79 36.39
CA ASN A 261 4.24 1.34 37.69
C ASN A 261 3.32 0.35 38.44
N TYR A 262 2.08 0.16 37.97
CA TYR A 262 1.07 -0.60 38.71
C TYR A 262 0.34 -1.56 37.78
N TYR A 263 -0.53 -2.36 38.38
CA TYR A 263 -1.24 -3.43 37.69
C TYR A 263 -2.41 -3.04 36.78
N PRO A 264 -3.11 -1.89 36.94
CA PRO A 264 -4.33 -1.66 36.16
C PRO A 264 -4.08 -1.56 34.65
N THR A 265 -4.96 -2.20 33.88
CA THR A 265 -5.02 -2.08 32.42
C THR A 265 -6.43 -1.70 32.01
N GLY A 266 -6.54 -0.74 31.08
CA GLY A 266 -7.80 -0.32 30.49
C GLY A 266 -7.92 -0.73 29.03
N ILE A 267 -9.14 -1.02 28.58
CA ILE A 267 -9.49 -1.12 27.17
C ILE A 267 -10.44 0.04 26.86
N ALA A 268 -10.10 0.84 25.85
CA ALA A 268 -10.90 1.97 25.41
C ALA A 268 -11.23 1.88 23.93
N LYS A 269 -12.32 2.55 23.59
CA LYS A 269 -12.79 2.76 22.23
C LYS A 269 -12.71 4.25 21.89
N LEU A 270 -12.04 4.59 20.80
CA LEU A 270 -11.87 5.96 20.32
C LEU A 270 -12.51 6.14 18.94
N ASP A 271 -12.96 7.35 18.63
CA ASP A 271 -13.31 7.77 17.27
C ASP A 271 -12.01 8.05 16.54
N LEU A 272 -11.71 7.29 15.48
CA LEU A 272 -10.43 7.40 14.80
C LEU A 272 -10.27 8.73 14.05
N LEU A 273 -11.37 9.38 13.66
CA LEU A 273 -11.31 10.66 12.97
C LEU A 273 -10.92 11.80 13.93
N THR A 274 -11.47 11.79 15.15
CA THR A 274 -11.27 12.90 16.11
C THR A 274 -10.27 12.58 17.22
N GLY A 275 -9.97 11.30 17.47
CA GLY A 275 -9.20 10.83 18.62
C GLY A 275 -9.99 10.83 19.94
N GLU A 276 -11.27 11.20 19.92
CA GLU A 276 -12.09 11.30 21.14
C GLU A 276 -12.58 9.94 21.64
N LYS A 277 -12.70 9.80 22.95
CA LYS A 277 -13.21 8.57 23.58
C LYS A 277 -14.72 8.41 23.31
N ILE A 278 -15.14 7.26 22.78
CA ILE A 278 -16.54 6.97 22.43
C ILE A 278 -17.34 6.42 23.61
N SER A 279 -16.71 5.63 24.49
CA SER A 279 -17.38 4.93 25.60
C SER A 279 -16.59 5.05 26.92
N ASP A 280 -17.15 4.54 28.02
CA ASP A 280 -16.34 4.29 29.21
C ASP A 280 -15.23 3.26 28.92
N VAL A 281 -14.35 3.05 29.90
CA VAL A 281 -13.23 2.12 29.84
C VAL A 281 -13.58 0.84 30.59
N LEU A 282 -13.20 -0.29 30.00
CA LEU A 282 -13.18 -1.58 30.68
C LEU A 282 -11.86 -1.76 31.43
N TRP A 283 -11.91 -1.90 32.75
CA TRP A 283 -10.72 -1.93 33.60
C TRP A 283 -10.42 -3.32 34.16
N HIS A 284 -9.27 -3.86 33.80
CA HIS A 284 -8.73 -5.11 34.35
C HIS A 284 -7.78 -4.84 35.53
N PRO A 285 -7.93 -5.53 36.68
CA PRO A 285 -7.03 -5.46 37.83
C PRO A 285 -5.78 -6.33 37.62
N GLY A 286 -5.08 -6.08 36.51
CA GLY A 286 -3.93 -6.85 36.07
C GLY A 286 -3.47 -6.43 34.68
N ALA A 287 -2.41 -7.07 34.17
CA ALA A 287 -1.81 -6.75 32.88
C ALA A 287 -2.46 -7.54 31.74
N ILE A 288 -2.67 -6.89 30.59
CA ILE A 288 -3.01 -7.56 29.32
C ILE A 288 -1.72 -7.82 28.53
N GLY A 289 -1.45 -9.08 28.20
CA GLY A 289 -0.30 -9.48 27.39
C GLY A 289 -0.54 -9.35 25.88
N GLY A 290 -1.80 -9.38 25.46
CA GLY A 290 -2.22 -9.20 24.08
C GLY A 290 -3.72 -9.44 23.91
N ALA A 291 -4.25 -8.95 22.78
CA ALA A 291 -5.66 -9.03 22.46
C ALA A 291 -5.86 -9.15 20.95
N VAL A 292 -6.94 -9.81 20.54
CA VAL A 292 -7.39 -9.92 19.15
C VAL A 292 -8.88 -9.60 19.07
N LEU A 293 -9.30 -8.99 17.97
CA LEU A 293 -10.71 -8.78 17.65
C LEU A 293 -11.15 -9.80 16.58
N VAL A 294 -12.08 -10.67 16.90
CA VAL A 294 -12.51 -11.75 16.00
C VAL A 294 -13.94 -12.19 16.32
N ASP A 295 -14.69 -12.60 15.29
CA ASP A 295 -15.94 -13.35 15.44
C ASP A 295 -15.58 -14.82 15.71
N TRP A 296 -15.34 -15.17 16.97
CA TRP A 296 -14.79 -16.48 17.33
C TRP A 296 -15.88 -17.54 17.40
N ASN A 297 -17.04 -17.17 17.96
CA ASN A 297 -18.17 -18.06 18.12
C ASN A 297 -18.99 -18.23 16.82
N LYS A 298 -18.71 -17.41 15.79
CA LYS A 298 -19.39 -17.40 14.47
C LYS A 298 -20.83 -16.94 14.56
N ASP A 299 -21.15 -16.02 15.47
CA ASP A 299 -22.48 -15.43 15.60
C ASP A 299 -22.68 -14.16 14.75
N GLY A 300 -21.63 -13.72 14.04
CA GLY A 300 -21.63 -12.54 13.19
C GLY A 300 -21.27 -11.24 13.90
N LYS A 301 -21.05 -11.28 15.22
CA LYS A 301 -20.45 -10.18 15.99
C LYS A 301 -18.98 -10.47 16.22
N LYS A 302 -18.20 -9.43 16.47
CA LYS A 302 -16.79 -9.59 16.84
C LYS A 302 -16.65 -9.43 18.34
N GLU A 303 -15.87 -10.31 18.95
CA GLU A 303 -15.48 -10.23 20.35
C GLU A 303 -14.00 -9.84 20.45
N ILE A 304 -13.67 -9.18 21.55
CA ILE A 304 -12.28 -9.03 21.97
C ILE A 304 -11.93 -10.26 22.79
N ILE A 305 -10.91 -10.99 22.35
CA ILE A 305 -10.30 -12.09 23.11
C ILE A 305 -8.93 -11.63 23.56
N ALA A 306 -8.70 -11.64 24.87
CA ALA A 306 -7.44 -11.16 25.44
C ALA A 306 -7.01 -12.01 26.64
N GLY A 307 -5.70 -12.10 26.81
CA GLY A 307 -5.08 -12.82 27.92
C GLY A 307 -4.07 -11.98 28.65
N GLY A 308 -3.75 -12.39 29.88
CA GLY A 308 -2.78 -11.68 30.69
C GLY A 308 -2.53 -12.31 32.05
N ALA A 309 -2.19 -11.47 33.02
CA ALA A 309 -2.02 -11.83 34.42
C ALA A 309 -2.97 -11.01 35.30
N SER A 310 -3.75 -11.69 36.15
CA SER A 310 -4.64 -11.04 37.10
C SER A 310 -3.95 -10.91 38.45
N ASN A 311 -3.72 -9.68 38.90
CA ASN A 311 -3.06 -9.44 40.18
C ASN A 311 -3.97 -9.81 41.34
N GLY A 312 -5.26 -9.50 41.24
CA GLY A 312 -6.21 -9.81 42.31
C GLY A 312 -6.54 -11.30 42.44
N MET A 313 -6.30 -12.09 41.39
CA MET A 313 -6.53 -13.54 41.39
C MET A 313 -5.23 -14.36 41.46
N HIS A 314 -4.07 -13.72 41.30
CA HIS A 314 -2.75 -14.37 41.25
C HIS A 314 -2.64 -15.48 40.18
N LYS A 315 -3.36 -15.33 39.06
CA LYS A 315 -3.45 -16.33 37.99
C LYS A 315 -3.38 -15.67 36.62
N ALA A 316 -2.87 -16.42 35.65
CA ALA A 316 -3.06 -16.12 34.24
C ALA A 316 -4.55 -16.21 33.89
N TYR A 317 -4.97 -15.42 32.91
CA TYR A 317 -6.36 -15.43 32.47
C TYR A 317 -6.51 -15.34 30.96
N LEU A 318 -7.70 -15.73 30.50
CA LEU A 318 -8.24 -15.49 29.17
C LEU A 318 -9.67 -14.96 29.34
N PHE A 319 -10.05 -13.90 28.63
CA PHE A 319 -11.45 -13.50 28.54
C PHE A 319 -11.88 -13.29 27.09
N SER A 320 -13.20 -13.32 26.89
CA SER A 320 -13.86 -12.83 25.70
C SER A 320 -15.00 -11.90 26.08
N ILE A 321 -15.11 -10.76 25.41
CA ILE A 321 -16.18 -9.78 25.61
C ILE A 321 -16.60 -9.16 24.28
N ASP A 322 -17.89 -8.88 24.12
CA ASP A 322 -18.37 -8.15 22.95
C ASP A 322 -17.76 -6.73 22.93
N HIS A 323 -17.34 -6.27 21.75
CA HIS A 323 -16.68 -4.97 21.60
C HIS A 323 -17.59 -3.75 21.87
N ASP A 324 -18.89 -3.95 22.06
CA ASP A 324 -19.88 -2.96 22.47
C ASP A 324 -20.10 -2.90 23.99
N LYS A 325 -19.56 -3.87 24.76
CA LYS A 325 -19.70 -3.97 26.23
C LYS A 325 -18.45 -3.53 26.99
N LEU A 326 -17.73 -2.53 26.48
CA LEU A 326 -16.44 -2.08 27.01
C LEU A 326 -16.56 -1.09 28.19
N SER A 327 -17.27 -1.46 29.25
CA SER A 327 -17.39 -0.64 30.46
C SER A 327 -17.39 -1.51 31.71
N GLY A 328 -16.83 -0.99 32.81
CA GLY A 328 -16.84 -1.66 34.11
C GLY A 328 -15.49 -2.29 34.48
N THR A 329 -15.54 -3.43 35.19
CA THR A 329 -14.37 -4.15 35.67
C THR A 329 -14.55 -5.67 35.68
N PHE A 330 -13.49 -6.40 36.02
CA PHE A 330 -13.43 -7.85 36.06
C PHE A 330 -13.65 -8.40 37.47
N PRO A 331 -14.09 -9.67 37.61
CA PRO A 331 -14.09 -10.35 38.90
C PRO A 331 -12.68 -10.36 39.49
N THR A 332 -12.57 -9.96 40.75
CA THR A 332 -11.27 -9.83 41.44
C THR A 332 -11.45 -9.92 42.96
N SER A 333 -10.35 -9.97 43.69
CA SER A 333 -10.36 -9.89 45.16
C SER A 333 -10.64 -8.46 45.65
N GLU A 334 -11.09 -8.35 46.90
CA GLU A 334 -11.57 -7.09 47.49
C GLU A 334 -10.58 -5.92 47.34
N ASN A 335 -9.30 -6.14 47.66
CA ASN A 335 -8.25 -5.11 47.61
C ASN A 335 -7.95 -4.59 46.20
N TYR A 336 -8.38 -5.33 45.17
CA TYR A 336 -8.18 -5.00 43.76
C TYR A 336 -9.44 -4.47 43.08
N THR A 337 -10.54 -4.32 43.82
CA THR A 337 -11.81 -3.82 43.30
C THR A 337 -11.72 -2.32 43.05
N PHE A 338 -11.97 -1.90 41.81
CA PHE A 338 -11.97 -0.48 41.47
C PHE A 338 -13.24 0.22 41.97
N ILE A 339 -13.06 1.39 42.61
CA ILE A 339 -14.15 2.20 43.14
C ILE A 339 -15.05 2.68 41.99
N ASN A 340 -16.37 2.65 42.21
CA ASN A 340 -17.39 3.10 41.25
C ASN A 340 -17.37 2.37 39.90
N LYS A 341 -16.85 1.13 39.85
CA LYS A 341 -16.90 0.28 38.67
C LYS A 341 -17.77 -0.95 38.95
N GLN A 342 -18.73 -1.17 38.06
CA GLN A 342 -19.58 -2.36 38.09
C GLN A 342 -18.90 -3.50 37.35
N LEU A 343 -19.26 -4.72 37.71
CA LEU A 343 -18.81 -5.91 37.00
C LEU A 343 -19.35 -5.89 35.57
N SER A 344 -18.48 -6.10 34.59
CA SER A 344 -18.89 -6.19 33.19
C SER A 344 -19.52 -7.55 32.87
N GLU A 345 -20.32 -7.59 31.80
CA GLU A 345 -20.88 -8.83 31.28
C GLU A 345 -19.90 -9.45 30.27
N PHE A 346 -19.26 -10.54 30.67
CA PHE A 346 -18.30 -11.26 29.85
C PHE A 346 -18.95 -12.46 29.17
N ASN A 347 -18.51 -12.77 27.94
CA ASN A 347 -18.87 -14.03 27.29
C ASN A 347 -18.16 -15.19 27.98
N ASN A 348 -16.88 -15.00 28.32
CA ASN A 348 -16.06 -15.94 29.10
C ASN A 348 -15.01 -15.18 29.92
N TYR A 349 -14.71 -15.68 31.12
CA TYR A 349 -13.51 -15.30 31.87
C TYR A 349 -12.93 -16.54 32.55
N ILE A 350 -11.75 -16.94 32.10
CA ILE A 350 -11.11 -18.21 32.40
C ILE A 350 -9.80 -17.94 33.13
N LEU A 351 -9.53 -18.67 34.21
CA LEU A 351 -8.28 -18.61 34.96
C LEU A 351 -7.49 -19.91 34.80
N PHE A 352 -6.17 -19.77 34.75
CA PHE A 352 -5.24 -20.89 34.69
C PHE A 352 -4.44 -20.98 35.98
N SER A 353 -4.59 -22.09 36.69
CA SER A 353 -3.78 -22.36 37.89
C SER A 353 -2.32 -22.58 37.51
N GLN A 354 -1.42 -22.22 38.42
CA GLN A 354 0.01 -22.47 38.24
C GLN A 354 0.30 -23.98 38.33
N THR A 355 1.18 -24.49 37.47
CA THR A 355 1.73 -25.83 37.64
C THR A 355 2.68 -25.90 38.83
N ASP A 356 3.06 -27.11 39.23
CA ASP A 356 4.10 -27.34 40.25
C ASP A 356 5.45 -26.70 39.86
N TYR A 357 5.77 -26.66 38.57
CA TYR A 357 6.93 -25.97 38.02
C TYR A 357 6.85 -24.45 38.24
N GLY A 358 5.71 -23.84 37.90
CA GLY A 358 5.47 -22.41 38.12
C GLY A 358 5.56 -22.03 39.60
N GLN A 359 4.97 -22.84 40.48
CA GLN A 359 5.01 -22.63 41.94
C GLN A 359 6.43 -22.70 42.50
N HIS A 360 7.29 -23.57 41.94
CA HIS A 360 8.69 -23.70 42.38
C HIS A 360 9.53 -22.46 42.06
N PHE A 361 9.39 -21.87 40.87
CA PHE A 361 10.26 -20.76 40.43
C PHE A 361 9.69 -19.37 40.62
N PHE A 362 8.38 -19.21 40.52
CA PHE A 362 7.73 -17.89 40.57
C PHE A 362 6.36 -17.99 41.26
N PRO A 363 6.33 -17.98 42.60
CA PRO A 363 5.13 -18.28 43.37
C PRO A 363 4.03 -17.20 43.29
N LYS A 364 4.24 -16.10 42.53
CA LYS A 364 3.33 -14.95 42.57
C LYS A 364 2.20 -15.00 41.54
N TYR A 365 2.48 -15.36 40.28
CA TYR A 365 1.49 -15.57 39.22
C TYR A 365 2.14 -16.14 37.95
N ASN A 366 1.38 -16.93 37.19
CA ASN A 366 1.61 -17.22 35.77
C ASN A 366 0.96 -16.11 34.90
N ALA A 367 1.28 -16.06 33.61
CA ALA A 367 0.70 -15.05 32.70
C ALA A 367 0.48 -15.60 31.29
N VAL A 368 -0.59 -15.17 30.61
CA VAL A 368 -0.65 -15.29 29.14
C VAL A 368 0.13 -14.12 28.55
N LEU A 369 1.17 -14.40 27.76
CA LEU A 369 1.94 -13.39 27.04
C LEU A 369 1.66 -13.50 25.54
N GLY A 370 1.55 -12.35 24.87
CA GLY A 370 1.27 -12.30 23.45
C GLY A 370 -0.21 -12.33 23.10
N VAL A 371 -0.46 -12.30 21.79
CA VAL A 371 -1.82 -12.27 21.22
C VAL A 371 -2.32 -13.71 21.07
N PRO A 372 -3.57 -14.02 21.47
CA PRO A 372 -4.18 -15.32 21.17
C PRO A 372 -4.11 -15.66 19.68
N GLU A 373 -3.62 -16.85 19.35
CA GLU A 373 -3.37 -17.27 17.97
C GLU A 373 -4.48 -18.20 17.46
N ILE A 374 -4.87 -18.06 16.20
CA ILE A 374 -5.84 -18.97 15.58
C ILE A 374 -5.09 -19.97 14.71
N VAL A 375 -5.06 -21.23 15.12
CA VAL A 375 -4.34 -22.33 14.45
C VAL A 375 -5.30 -23.47 14.19
N ASN A 376 -5.48 -23.84 12.91
CA ASN A 376 -6.32 -24.97 12.50
C ASN A 376 -7.73 -24.98 13.13
N GLN A 377 -8.40 -23.82 13.18
CA GLN A 377 -9.72 -23.61 13.80
C GLN A 377 -9.76 -23.68 15.33
N TYR A 378 -8.60 -23.76 16.00
CA TYR A 378 -8.49 -23.63 17.45
C TYR A 378 -7.91 -22.27 17.81
N LEU A 379 -8.37 -21.71 18.92
CA LEU A 379 -7.69 -20.61 19.57
C LEU A 379 -6.61 -21.21 20.46
N SER A 380 -5.37 -20.80 20.26
CA SER A 380 -4.21 -21.25 21.03
C SER A 380 -3.67 -20.08 21.84
N ILE A 381 -3.42 -20.32 23.12
CA ILE A 381 -2.71 -19.37 24.00
C ILE A 381 -1.50 -20.08 24.60
N GLY A 382 -0.44 -19.34 24.90
CA GLY A 382 0.67 -19.79 25.74
C GLY A 382 0.54 -19.19 27.14
N VAL A 383 0.59 -20.04 28.17
CA VAL A 383 0.68 -19.66 29.57
C VAL A 383 2.14 -19.80 30.00
N PHE A 384 2.74 -18.69 30.38
CA PHE A 384 4.13 -18.57 30.75
C PHE A 384 4.32 -18.76 32.25
N GLU A 385 5.31 -19.60 32.58
CA GLU A 385 5.68 -19.90 33.96
C GLU A 385 7.21 -19.88 34.11
N GLY A 386 7.76 -19.00 34.95
CA GLY A 386 9.20 -18.95 35.20
C GLY A 386 9.75 -17.54 35.45
N LYS A 387 11.09 -17.43 35.57
CA LYS A 387 11.76 -16.13 35.79
C LYS A 387 11.71 -15.27 34.52
N ALA A 388 11.20 -14.04 34.65
CA ALA A 388 11.13 -13.02 33.60
C ALA A 388 12.48 -12.69 32.90
N ASN A 389 13.62 -13.06 33.50
CA ASN A 389 14.94 -12.87 32.88
C ASN A 389 15.29 -13.93 31.83
N LEU A 390 14.52 -15.04 31.79
CA LEU A 390 14.62 -16.10 30.79
C LEU A 390 13.50 -15.89 29.76
N LEU A 391 13.55 -14.78 29.00
CA LEU A 391 12.63 -14.44 27.89
C LEU A 391 12.64 -15.45 26.72
N GLU A 392 13.03 -16.70 26.96
CA GLU A 392 12.91 -17.77 26.01
C GLU A 392 11.45 -18.25 26.02
N ALA A 393 10.78 -18.17 24.86
CA ALA A 393 9.37 -18.50 24.67
C ALA A 393 9.00 -19.95 25.10
N ASP A 394 10.01 -20.78 25.35
CA ASP A 394 9.88 -22.22 25.55
C ASP A 394 9.59 -22.62 27.01
N PHE A 395 9.44 -21.67 27.94
CA PHE A 395 8.95 -21.91 29.32
C PHE A 395 7.44 -21.69 29.45
N SER A 396 6.68 -22.21 28.50
CA SER A 396 5.24 -22.09 28.47
C SER A 396 4.57 -23.43 28.20
N TYR A 397 3.36 -23.59 28.72
CA TYR A 397 2.41 -24.59 28.23
C TYR A 397 1.30 -23.86 27.47
N GLY A 398 0.88 -24.42 26.35
CA GLY A 398 -0.23 -23.95 25.56
C GLY A 398 -1.54 -24.63 25.92
N ILE A 399 -2.64 -23.91 25.70
CA ILE A 399 -4.00 -24.47 25.73
C ILE A 399 -4.68 -24.11 24.43
N ARG A 400 -5.32 -25.10 23.82
CA ARG A 400 -6.21 -24.94 22.67
C ARG A 400 -7.66 -24.93 23.10
N PHE A 401 -8.44 -24.06 22.48
CA PHE A 401 -9.86 -23.91 22.70
C PHE A 401 -10.64 -24.08 21.40
N ASN A 402 -11.85 -24.62 21.51
CA ASN A 402 -12.82 -24.59 20.40
C ASN A 402 -13.49 -23.21 20.29
N ASN A 403 -14.43 -23.06 19.35
CA ASN A 403 -15.18 -21.84 19.07
C ASN A 403 -16.08 -21.35 20.24
N MET A 404 -16.26 -22.16 21.28
CA MET A 404 -17.01 -21.81 22.48
C MET A 404 -16.10 -21.49 23.67
N LEU A 405 -14.78 -21.36 23.42
CA LEU A 405 -13.76 -21.22 24.47
C LEU A 405 -13.77 -22.37 25.50
N VAL A 406 -14.14 -23.57 25.06
CA VAL A 406 -13.94 -24.80 25.83
C VAL A 406 -12.50 -25.27 25.63
N PRO A 407 -11.71 -25.48 26.69
CA PRO A 407 -10.38 -26.05 26.57
C PRO A 407 -10.47 -27.49 26.07
N VAL A 408 -9.76 -27.81 25.00
CA VAL A 408 -9.83 -29.14 24.34
C VAL A 408 -8.51 -29.90 24.39
N GLN A 409 -7.39 -29.19 24.50
CA GLN A 409 -6.06 -29.80 24.43
C GLN A 409 -5.03 -28.90 25.09
N THR A 410 -4.10 -29.52 25.81
CA THR A 410 -2.85 -28.89 26.27
C THR A 410 -1.73 -29.20 25.29
N VAL A 411 -0.83 -28.24 25.11
CA VAL A 411 0.38 -28.34 24.30
C VAL A 411 1.53 -27.97 25.23
N ILE A 412 2.63 -28.69 25.26
CA ILE A 412 3.74 -28.36 26.16
C ILE A 412 4.98 -28.10 25.31
N GLY A 413 5.69 -27.01 25.60
CA GLY A 413 6.92 -26.69 24.88
C GLY A 413 8.06 -27.63 25.26
N ASP A 414 8.90 -28.00 24.29
CA ASP A 414 9.99 -28.96 24.48
C ASP A 414 10.95 -28.57 25.61
N LYS A 415 11.28 -27.28 25.77
CA LYS A 415 12.15 -26.87 26.89
C LYS A 415 11.44 -27.00 28.23
N PHE A 416 10.15 -26.68 28.32
CA PHE A 416 9.36 -26.88 29.53
C PHE A 416 9.42 -28.36 29.96
N VAL A 417 9.22 -29.30 29.02
CA VAL A 417 9.38 -30.75 29.27
C VAL A 417 10.76 -31.06 29.82
N VAL A 418 11.83 -30.66 29.13
CA VAL A 418 13.21 -30.95 29.53
C VAL A 418 13.53 -30.41 30.93
N PHE A 419 13.12 -29.17 31.23
CA PHE A 419 13.45 -28.54 32.51
C PHE A 419 12.62 -29.10 33.67
N ARG A 420 11.31 -29.29 33.48
CA ARG A 420 10.45 -29.86 34.52
C ARG A 420 10.82 -31.32 34.80
N ASP A 421 11.05 -32.12 33.78
CA ASP A 421 11.41 -33.54 33.94
C ASP A 421 12.77 -33.73 34.59
N LYS A 422 13.71 -32.79 34.36
CA LYS A 422 14.96 -32.75 35.11
C LYS A 422 14.72 -32.55 36.61
N LEU A 423 13.81 -31.66 37.00
CA LEU A 423 13.47 -31.46 38.42
C LEU A 423 12.79 -32.68 39.05
N ILE A 424 12.04 -33.45 38.26
CA ILE A 424 11.49 -34.73 38.71
C ILE A 424 12.60 -35.76 38.93
N ASN A 425 13.54 -35.87 37.98
CA ASN A 425 14.69 -36.77 38.08
C ASN A 425 15.58 -36.41 39.28
N ASP A 426 15.73 -35.13 39.58
CA ASP A 426 16.49 -34.61 40.72
C ASP A 426 15.73 -34.75 42.06
N GLY A 427 14.48 -35.24 42.05
CA GLY A 427 13.63 -35.43 43.23
C GLY A 427 13.10 -34.13 43.84
N ILE A 428 13.14 -33.02 43.08
CA ILE A 428 12.65 -31.70 43.51
C ILE A 428 11.15 -31.56 43.25
N LEU A 429 10.67 -32.06 42.11
CA LEU A 429 9.24 -32.16 41.79
C LEU A 429 8.79 -33.61 41.82
N ASN A 430 7.49 -33.83 42.04
CA ASN A 430 6.93 -35.16 42.08
C ASN A 430 6.54 -35.62 40.66
N PRO A 431 6.60 -36.93 40.36
CA PRO A 431 5.94 -37.50 39.19
C PRO A 431 4.45 -37.09 39.14
N PRO A 432 3.83 -37.06 37.95
CA PRO A 432 4.30 -37.68 36.70
C PRO A 432 5.22 -36.78 35.86
N TYR A 433 5.95 -37.41 34.93
CA TYR A 433 6.68 -36.71 33.87
C TYR A 433 5.74 -35.89 32.99
N THR A 434 6.30 -34.88 32.34
CA THR A 434 5.53 -33.82 31.69
C THR A 434 4.68 -34.32 30.52
N ASP A 435 5.16 -35.30 29.75
CA ASP A 435 4.40 -35.90 28.63
C ASP A 435 3.34 -36.94 29.08
N ALA A 436 3.23 -37.21 30.38
CA ALA A 436 2.26 -38.17 30.89
C ALA A 436 0.84 -37.58 30.85
N PRO A 437 -0.19 -38.35 30.45
CA PRO A 437 -1.57 -37.89 30.41
C PRO A 437 -2.04 -37.25 31.72
N GLU A 438 -1.59 -37.77 32.86
CA GLU A 438 -1.93 -37.26 34.18
C GLU A 438 -1.43 -35.82 34.42
N PHE A 439 -0.29 -35.44 33.84
CA PHE A 439 0.18 -34.05 33.91
C PHE A 439 -0.71 -33.13 33.05
N HIS A 440 -1.02 -33.54 31.82
CA HIS A 440 -1.93 -32.81 30.94
C HIS A 440 -3.33 -32.63 31.57
N ASP A 441 -3.86 -33.69 32.18
CA ASP A 441 -5.13 -33.66 32.93
C ASP A 441 -5.04 -32.74 34.14
N SER A 442 -3.90 -32.71 34.85
CA SER A 442 -3.71 -31.79 35.98
C SER A 442 -3.80 -30.32 35.57
N ILE A 443 -3.28 -29.97 34.39
CA ILE A 443 -3.38 -28.60 33.84
C ILE A 443 -4.84 -28.29 33.50
N LEU A 444 -5.53 -29.18 32.78
CA LEU A 444 -6.93 -29.00 32.38
C LEU A 444 -7.85 -28.90 33.60
N ASN A 445 -7.65 -29.76 34.60
CA ASN A 445 -8.37 -29.73 35.87
C ASN A 445 -8.02 -28.49 36.72
N GLY A 446 -6.93 -27.78 36.41
CA GLY A 446 -6.59 -26.50 37.05
C GLY A 446 -7.32 -25.29 36.45
N ILE A 447 -8.12 -25.47 35.40
CA ILE A 447 -8.84 -24.39 34.71
C ILE A 447 -10.15 -24.08 35.43
N GLU A 448 -10.36 -22.80 35.70
CA GLU A 448 -11.59 -22.28 36.30
C GLU A 448 -12.24 -21.27 35.36
N TYR A 449 -13.58 -21.15 35.40
CA TYR A 449 -14.30 -20.10 34.66
C TYR A 449 -15.28 -19.36 35.56
N TRP A 450 -15.54 -18.10 35.23
CA TRP A 450 -16.53 -17.27 35.89
C TRP A 450 -17.95 -17.64 35.43
N ASN A 451 -18.80 -18.10 36.35
CA ASN A 451 -20.19 -18.47 36.03
C ASN A 451 -21.20 -17.32 36.24
N GLY A 452 -20.73 -16.08 36.38
CA GLY A 452 -21.55 -14.92 36.73
C GLY A 452 -21.59 -14.59 38.23
N LYS A 453 -21.15 -15.51 39.10
CA LYS A 453 -21.15 -15.31 40.57
C LYS A 453 -19.83 -15.67 41.25
N LYS A 454 -19.18 -16.74 40.80
CA LYS A 454 -17.91 -17.22 41.33
C LYS A 454 -17.14 -17.96 40.25
N PHE A 455 -15.86 -18.17 40.50
CA PHE A 455 -15.07 -19.12 39.71
C PHE A 455 -15.45 -20.55 40.10
N VAL A 456 -15.67 -21.38 39.09
CA VAL A 456 -15.92 -22.82 39.25
C VAL A 456 -14.97 -23.59 38.33
N ASN A 457 -14.68 -24.83 38.69
CA ASN A 457 -13.80 -25.67 37.89
C ASN A 457 -14.47 -26.01 36.55
N TYR A 458 -13.73 -25.92 35.44
CA TYR A 458 -14.30 -26.12 34.11
C TYR A 458 -14.85 -27.54 33.90
N PHE A 459 -14.15 -28.54 34.44
CA PHE A 459 -14.51 -29.95 34.27
C PHE A 459 -15.27 -30.53 35.47
N ASN A 460 -15.33 -29.80 36.60
CA ASN A 460 -16.09 -30.14 37.80
C ASN A 460 -16.92 -28.93 38.32
N PRO A 461 -17.93 -28.45 37.56
CA PRO A 461 -18.60 -27.16 37.77
C PRO A 461 -19.48 -27.04 39.02
#